data_AF-A0A838YRY6-F1
#
_entry.id   AF-A0A838YRY6-F1
#
_cell.length_a   1.000
_cell.length_b   1.000
_cell.length_c   1.000
_cell.angle_alpha   90.00
_cell.angle_beta   90.00
_cell.angle_gamma   90.00
#
_symmetry.space_group_name_H-M   'P 1'
#
loop_
_entity.id
_entity.type
_entity.pdbx_description
1 polymer ?
#
loop_
_entity_poly.entity_id
_entity_poly.type
_entity_poly.pdbx_seq_one_letter_code
_entity_poly.pdbx_strand_id
1 'polypeptide(L)' 'MIDVPSIDEHIKKIESAGGKTVMPILKIGEFGLYARVSDTEGNVISIWQTLGNC' A
#
# COMPACT_ATOMS: atom_id res chain seq x y z
N MET A 1 1.85 9.83 -2.15
CA MET A 1 2.46 8.52 -2.41
C MET A 1 3.50 8.31 -1.34
N ILE A 2 3.41 7.22 -0.58
CA ILE A 2 4.36 6.91 0.50
C ILE A 2 5.09 5.63 0.15
N ASP A 3 6.42 5.65 0.23
CA ASP A 3 7.25 4.45 0.11
C ASP A 3 7.23 3.70 1.45
N VAL A 4 6.95 2.41 1.41
CA VAL A 4 6.89 1.54 2.57
C VAL A 4 7.75 0.30 2.32
N PRO A 5 8.40 -0.24 3.37
CA PRO A 5 9.23 -1.43 3.24
C PRO A 5 8.40 -2.69 2.92
N SER A 6 7.14 -2.74 3.37
CA SER A 6 6.24 -3.89 3.17
C SER A 6 4.79 -3.44 3.02
N ILE A 7 4.27 -3.43 1.79
CA ILE A 7 2.88 -3.06 1.49
C ILE A 7 1.89 -3.98 2.23
N ASP A 8 2.16 -5.28 2.35
CA ASP A 8 1.25 -6.25 3.00
C ASP A 8 1.07 -5.93 4.50
N GLU A 9 2.16 -5.65 5.20
CA GLU A 9 2.11 -5.29 6.63
C GLU A 9 1.37 -3.98 6.85
N HIS A 10 1.59 -3.00 5.97
CA HIS A 10 0.91 -1.72 6.05
C HIS A 10 -0.58 -1.84 5.74
N ILE A 11 -0.98 -2.63 4.74
CA ILE A 11 -2.39 -2.90 4.45
C ILE A 11 -3.07 -3.54 5.66
N LYS A 12 -2.47 -4.56 6.28
CA LYS A 12 -3.03 -5.18 7.50
C LYS A 12 -3.20 -4.18 8.64
N LYS A 13 -2.23 -3.28 8.83
CA LYS A 13 -2.33 -2.21 9.84
C LYS A 13 -3.47 -1.25 9.52
N ILE A 14 -3.64 -0.87 8.25
CA ILE A 14 -4.69 0.04 7.80
C ILE A 14 -6.06 -0.61 7.96
N GLU A 15 -6.22 -1.87 7.56
CA GLU A 15 -7.46 -2.62 7.74
C GLU A 15 -7.80 -2.81 9.23
N SER A 16 -6.79 -3.09 10.07
CA SER A 16 -6.97 -3.16 11.52
C SER A 16 -7.29 -1.81 12.17
N ALA A 17 -6.90 -0.71 11.56
CA ALA A 17 -7.23 0.66 11.99
C ALA A 17 -8.62 1.11 11.50
N GLY A 18 -9.33 0.29 10.71
CA GLY A 18 -10.65 0.62 10.15
C GLY A 18 -10.61 1.23 8.75
N GLY A 19 -9.42 1.35 8.15
CA GLY A 19 -9.26 1.66 6.73
C GLY A 19 -9.66 0.49 5.83
N LYS A 20 -9.68 0.74 4.52
CA LYS A 20 -10.07 -0.26 3.51
C LYS A 20 -9.13 -0.22 2.33
N THR A 21 -8.91 -1.38 1.70
CA THR A 21 -8.15 -1.44 0.45
C THR A 21 -9.05 -1.01 -0.70
N VAL A 22 -8.70 0.09 -1.38
CA VAL A 22 -9.44 0.64 -2.54
C VAL A 22 -8.93 0.03 -3.84
N MET A 23 -7.61 -0.14 -3.93
CA MET A 23 -6.96 -0.77 -5.06
C MET A 23 -6.01 -1.84 -4.52
N PRO A 24 -6.16 -3.10 -4.97
CA PRO A 24 -5.29 -4.18 -4.53
C PRO A 24 -3.85 -3.92 -4.99
N ILE A 25 -2.94 -4.71 -4.42
CA ILE A 25 -1.51 -4.65 -4.73
C ILE A 25 -1.29 -4.98 -6.20
N LEU A 26 -0.69 -4.04 -6.92
CA LEU A 26 -0.29 -4.13 -8.30
C LEU A 26 1.23 -4.24 -8.37
N LYS A 27 1.73 -5.34 -8.93
CA LYS A 27 3.16 -5.52 -9.16
C LYS A 27 3.59 -4.80 -10.43
N ILE A 28 4.45 -3.79 -10.30
CA ILE A 28 5.02 -3.05 -11.41
C ILE A 28 6.37 -3.67 -11.74
N GLY A 29 6.35 -4.71 -12.58
CA GLY A 29 7.54 -5.42 -13.04
C GLY A 29 8.43 -5.88 -11.88
N GLU A 30 9.72 -5.57 -11.98
CA GLU A 30 10.72 -5.79 -10.92
C GLU A 30 11.00 -4.52 -10.11
N PHE A 31 10.34 -3.40 -10.44
CA PHE A 31 10.59 -2.09 -9.82
C PHE A 31 9.96 -2.00 -8.43
N GLY A 32 8.73 -2.51 -8.27
CA GLY A 32 8.01 -2.38 -7.01
C GLY A 32 6.58 -2.87 -7.03
N LEU A 33 5.95 -2.74 -5.87
CA LEU A 33 4.53 -2.98 -5.64
C LEU A 33 3.82 -1.64 -5.41
N TYR A 34 2.60 -1.51 -5.91
CA TYR A 34 1.78 -0.31 -5.78
C TYR A 34 0.39 -0.67 -5.30
N ALA A 35 -0.16 0.05 -4.33
CA ALA A 35 -1.54 -0.15 -3.89
C ALA A 35 -2.19 1.18 -3.46
N ARG A 36 -3.52 1.17 -3.33
CA ARG A 36 -4.27 2.29 -2.75
C ARG A 36 -5.20 1.81 -1.64
N VAL A 37 -5.20 2.57 -0.57
CA VAL A 37 -5.98 2.33 0.63
C VAL A 37 -6.77 3.59 0.97
N SER A 38 -7.95 3.45 1.55
CA SER A 38 -8.73 4.53 2.13
C SER A 38 -8.63 4.47 3.64
N ASP A 39 -8.36 5.60 4.28
CA ASP A 39 -8.49 5.70 5.74
C ASP A 39 -9.97 5.74 6.18
N THR A 40 -10.23 5.68 7.49
CA THR A 40 -11.53 5.89 8.14
C THR A 40 -12.24 7.18 7.72
N GLU A 41 -11.49 8.21 7.36
CA GLU A 41 -12.01 9.49 6.85
C GLU A 41 -12.39 9.46 5.36
N GLY A 42 -12.17 8.34 4.66
CA GLY A 42 -12.38 8.21 3.21
C GLY A 42 -11.22 8.78 2.37
N ASN A 43 -10.14 9.19 3.01
CA ASN A 43 -8.94 9.70 2.35
C ASN A 43 -8.21 8.58 1.61
N VAL A 44 -8.08 8.69 0.28
CA VAL A 44 -7.39 7.70 -0.54
C VAL A 44 -5.88 7.96 -0.56
N ILE A 45 -5.12 7.07 0.06
CA ILE A 45 -3.67 7.10 0.18
C ILE A 45 -3.07 6.08 -0.79
N SER A 46 -2.10 6.52 -1.58
CA SER A 46 -1.30 5.64 -2.44
C SER A 46 -0.03 5.20 -1.72
N ILE A 47 0.17 3.90 -1.63
CA ILE A 47 1.35 3.25 -1.05
C ILE A 47 2.17 2.57 -2.16
N TRP A 48 3.49 2.66 -2.05
CA TRP A 48 4.44 2.04 -2.96
C TRP A 48 5.47 1.28 -2.13
N GLN A 49 5.90 0.12 -2.60
CA GLN A 49 7.02 -0.62 -2.03
C GLN A 49 8.03 -0.85 -3.13
N THR A 50 9.22 -0.33 -2.93
CA THR A 50 10.34 -0.58 -3.84
C THR A 50 10.84 -2.01 -3.65
N LEU A 51 10.79 -2.85 -4.70
CA LEU A 51 11.31 -4.22 -4.68
C LEU A 51 12.80 -4.29 -5.06
N GLY A 52 13.46 -3.14 -5.15
CA GLY A 52 14.88 -3.01 -5.40
C GLY A 52 15.70 -3.36 -4.17
N ASN A 53 15.91 -4.65 -3.93
CA ASN A 53 17.09 -5.09 -3.20
C ASN A 53 18.24 -5.16 -4.21
N CYS A 54 19.24 -4.31 -3.99
CA CYS A 54 20.57 -4.54 -4.53
C CYS A 54 21.13 -5.87 -4.02
#